data_AF-A0A817XYX8-F1
#
_entry.id   AF-A0A817XYX8-F1
#
_cell.length_a   1.000
_cell.length_b   1.000
_cell.length_c   1.000
_cell.angle_alpha   90.00
_cell.angle_beta   90.00
_cell.angle_gamma   90.00
#
_symmetry.space_group_name_H-M   'P 1'
#
loop_
_entity.id
_entity.type
_entity.pdbx_description
1 polymer ?
#
loop_
_entity_poly.entity_id
_entity_poly.type
_entity_poly.pdbx_seq_one_letter_code
_entity_poly.pdbx_strand_id
1 'polypeptide(L)'
;MDISIFKLLRSLFLVLFITIIEYKRGSFTLSGVLTGFILCLIIAYSNIVFLFVMMTFVLSGSFATRYKFDIKQSKINENNHQIETRKYKKTARSHIQVLCNGALACFYAIGYCWKTNYSGISLPIDNKNESSIYSIGFLFPMVCCCGDTLDLL
;
A
#
# COMPACT_ATOMS: atom_id res chain seq x y z
N MET A 1 19.16 21.92 -1.52
CA MET A 1 18.13 20.92 -1.14
C MET A 1 17.02 21.13 -2.14
N ASP A 2 17.14 20.50 -3.30
CA ASP A 2 16.43 20.98 -4.47
C ASP A 2 15.19 20.11 -4.66
N ILE A 3 14.08 20.58 -4.10
CA ILE A 3 12.77 19.96 -4.27
C ILE A 3 12.45 20.04 -5.75
N SER A 4 12.53 18.89 -6.43
CA SER A 4 12.24 18.83 -7.86
C SER A 4 10.73 18.89 -8.06
N ILE A 5 10.24 20.05 -8.48
CA ILE A 5 8.83 20.31 -8.80
C ILE A 5 8.31 19.28 -9.81
N PHE A 6 9.12 18.91 -10.79
CA PHE A 6 8.75 17.91 -11.80
C PHE A 6 8.49 16.52 -11.18
N LYS A 7 9.31 16.09 -10.21
CA LYS A 7 9.09 14.83 -9.48
C LYS A 7 7.80 14.90 -8.68
N LEU A 8 7.57 15.99 -7.96
CA LEU A 8 6.35 16.18 -7.18
C LEU A 8 5.10 16.12 -8.07
N LEU A 9 5.13 16.83 -9.21
CA LEU A 9 4.01 16.87 -10.14
C LEU A 9 3.73 15.48 -10.74
N ARG A 10 4.77 14.77 -11.19
CA ARG A 10 4.64 13.39 -11.70
C ARG A 10 4.07 12.46 -10.63
N SER A 11 4.59 12.52 -9.41
CA SER A 11 4.13 11.68 -8.30
C SER A 11 2.67 11.99 -7.94
N LEU A 12 2.28 13.26 -7.95
CA LEU A 12 0.91 13.69 -7.70
C LEU A 12 -0.05 13.16 -8.76
N PHE A 13 0.27 13.31 -10.05
CA PHE A 13 -0.56 12.77 -11.13
C PHE A 13 -0.74 11.25 -11.05
N LEU A 14 0.35 10.52 -10.82
CA LEU A 14 0.29 9.06 -10.74
C LEU A 14 -0.52 8.60 -9.52
N VAL A 15 -0.28 9.18 -8.35
CA VAL A 15 -1.00 8.80 -7.14
C VAL A 15 -2.47 9.17 -7.26
N LEU A 16 -2.81 10.35 -7.80
CA LEU A 16 -4.20 10.73 -8.04
C LEU A 16 -4.92 9.75 -8.96
N PHE A 17 -4.29 9.36 -10.07
CA PHE A 17 -4.85 8.38 -11.00
C PHE A 17 -5.15 7.06 -10.31
N ILE A 18 -4.22 6.57 -9.48
CA ILE A 18 -4.39 5.29 -8.80
C ILE A 18 -5.44 5.39 -7.68
N THR A 19 -5.45 6.47 -6.92
CA THR A 19 -6.46 6.77 -5.90
C THR A 19 -7.87 6.76 -6.50
N ILE A 20 -8.07 7.34 -7.70
CA ILE A 20 -9.36 7.32 -8.40
C ILE A 20 -9.75 5.89 -8.79
N ILE A 21 -8.82 5.09 -9.31
CA ILE A 21 -9.07 3.69 -9.67
C ILE A 21 -9.46 2.87 -8.45
N GLU A 22 -8.70 2.96 -7.37
CA GLU A 22 -8.94 2.19 -6.15
C GLU A 22 -10.22 2.60 -5.43
N TYR A 23 -10.59 3.88 -5.49
CA TYR A 23 -11.89 4.36 -5.02
C TYR A 23 -13.03 3.76 -5.85
N LYS A 24 -12.94 3.79 -7.19
CA LYS A 24 -13.94 3.17 -8.07
C LYS A 24 -14.07 1.65 -7.87
N ARG A 25 -12.99 0.96 -7.51
CA ARG A 25 -13.00 -0.48 -7.20
C ARG A 25 -13.66 -0.83 -5.86
N GLY A 26 -13.95 0.18 -5.03
CA GLY A 26 -14.50 0.02 -3.69
C GLY A 26 -13.59 -0.79 -2.78
N SER A 27 -12.27 -0.70 -2.97
CA SER A 27 -11.28 -1.44 -2.17
C SER A 27 -11.03 -0.78 -0.81
N PHE A 28 -11.32 0.52 -0.68
CA PHE A 28 -11.02 1.36 0.49
C PHE A 28 -12.21 2.25 0.85
N THR A 29 -12.36 2.57 2.13
CA THR A 29 -13.31 3.62 2.58
C THR A 29 -12.83 5.00 2.12
N LEU A 30 -13.70 6.02 2.14
CA LEU A 30 -13.31 7.40 1.81
C LEU A 30 -12.09 7.86 2.64
N SER A 31 -12.10 7.56 3.94
CA SER A 31 -10.97 7.83 4.85
C SER A 31 -9.73 6.99 4.54
N GLY A 32 -9.89 5.74 4.13
CA GLY A 32 -8.79 4.88 3.68
C GLY A 32 -8.14 5.34 2.38
N VAL A 33 -8.93 5.90 1.46
CA VAL A 33 -8.42 6.48 0.20
C VAL A 33 -7.60 7.74 0.45
N LEU A 34 -8.07 8.64 1.32
CA LEU A 34 -7.29 9.81 1.74
C LEU A 34 -5.99 9.37 2.44
N THR A 35 -6.13 8.37 3.30
CA THR A 35 -5.11 7.46 3.83
C THR A 35 -3.94 7.21 2.88
N GLY A 36 -4.29 6.36 1.91
CA GLY A 36 -3.39 5.82 0.92
C GLY A 36 -2.86 6.90 -0.01
N PHE A 37 -3.63 7.94 -0.32
CA PHE A 37 -3.16 9.06 -1.14
C PHE A 37 -1.93 9.73 -0.53
N ILE A 38 -1.99 10.07 0.77
CA ILE A 38 -0.88 10.74 1.46
C ILE A 38 0.36 9.84 1.50
N LEU A 39 0.18 8.57 1.91
CA LEU A 39 1.29 7.62 2.01
C LEU A 39 1.91 7.31 0.65
N CYS A 40 1.08 7.06 -0.37
CA CYS A 40 1.56 6.79 -1.73
C CYS A 40 2.24 8.02 -2.34
N LEU A 41 1.81 9.24 -2.02
CA LEU A 41 2.46 10.46 -2.49
C LEU A 41 3.89 10.58 -1.96
N ILE A 42 4.10 10.33 -0.66
CA ILE A 42 5.43 10.34 -0.04
C ILE A 42 6.32 9.25 -0.66
N ILE A 43 5.78 8.04 -0.81
CA ILE A 43 6.51 6.91 -1.39
C ILE A 43 6.86 7.16 -2.86
N ALA A 44 5.92 7.66 -3.66
CA ALA A 44 6.13 7.97 -5.08
C ALA A 44 7.11 9.12 -5.28
N TYR A 45 7.11 10.11 -4.39
CA TYR A 45 8.10 11.19 -4.40
C TYR A 45 9.51 10.66 -4.09
N SER A 46 9.61 9.69 -3.18
CA SER A 46 10.88 9.06 -2.81
C SER A 46 11.50 8.25 -3.95
N ASN A 47 10.75 7.26 -4.46
CA ASN A 47 11.18 6.49 -5.63
C ASN A 47 9.94 5.89 -6.31
N ILE A 48 9.89 5.98 -7.64
CA ILE A 48 8.76 5.44 -8.40
C ILE A 48 8.66 3.91 -8.30
N VAL A 49 9.80 3.22 -8.14
CA VAL A 49 9.83 1.78 -8.00
C VAL A 49 9.11 1.34 -6.72
N PHE A 50 9.25 2.10 -5.64
CA PHE A 50 8.54 1.82 -4.39
C PHE A 50 7.02 1.93 -4.55
N LEU A 51 6.55 2.88 -5.36
CA LEU A 51 5.13 2.98 -5.70
C LEU A 51 4.63 1.73 -6.43
N PHE A 52 5.38 1.24 -7.43
CA PHE A 52 4.99 0.02 -8.15
C PHE A 52 5.01 -1.24 -7.29
N VAL A 53 5.98 -1.36 -6.38
CA VAL A 53 6.02 -2.45 -5.39
C VAL A 53 4.79 -2.38 -4.47
N MET A 54 4.45 -1.18 -3.98
CA MET A 54 3.23 -0.94 -3.20
C MET A 54 1.97 -1.32 -3.94
N MET A 55 1.86 -0.91 -5.19
CA MET A 55 0.71 -1.25 -6.02
C MET A 55 0.60 -2.75 -6.25
N THR A 56 1.72 -3.42 -6.55
CA THR A 56 1.72 -4.87 -6.75
C THR A 56 1.23 -5.60 -5.51
N PHE A 57 1.63 -5.16 -4.32
CA PHE A 57 1.17 -5.72 -3.06
C PHE A 57 -0.32 -5.49 -2.82
N VAL A 58 -0.80 -4.25 -2.98
CA VAL A 58 -2.23 -3.92 -2.80
C VAL A 58 -3.10 -4.68 -3.80
N LEU A 59 -2.67 -4.76 -5.06
CA LEU A 59 -3.37 -5.49 -6.11
C LEU A 59 -3.39 -6.99 -5.83
N SER A 60 -2.25 -7.57 -5.48
CA SER A 60 -2.13 -9.00 -5.15
C SER A 60 -2.99 -9.37 -3.94
N GLY A 61 -2.93 -8.58 -2.87
CA GLY A 61 -3.77 -8.77 -1.69
C GLY A 61 -5.26 -8.62 -2.01
N SER A 62 -5.62 -7.66 -2.87
CA SER A 62 -7.01 -7.46 -3.31
C SER A 62 -7.52 -8.57 -4.24
N PHE A 63 -6.64 -9.19 -5.02
CA PHE A 63 -6.96 -10.36 -5.83
C PHE A 63 -7.11 -11.60 -4.93
N ALA A 64 -6.17 -11.86 -4.03
CA ALA A 64 -6.18 -12.99 -3.11
C ALA A 64 -7.42 -13.00 -2.20
N THR A 65 -7.83 -11.83 -1.70
CA THR A 65 -9.03 -11.68 -0.87
C THR A 65 -10.32 -11.89 -1.65
N ARG A 66 -10.38 -11.47 -2.92
CA ARG A 66 -11.56 -11.63 -3.77
C ARG A 66 -11.63 -12.99 -4.46
N TYR A 67 -10.52 -13.74 -4.52
CA TYR A 67 -10.48 -15.04 -5.17
C TYR A 67 -11.40 -16.04 -4.45
N LYS A 68 -12.39 -16.56 -5.20
CA LYS A 68 -13.42 -17.51 -4.74
C LYS A 68 -14.19 -17.03 -3.51
N PHE A 69 -14.39 -15.71 -3.39
CA PHE A 69 -15.13 -15.13 -2.27
C PHE A 69 -16.54 -15.72 -2.13
N ASP A 70 -17.26 -15.87 -3.25
CA ASP A 70 -18.62 -16.41 -3.27
C ASP A 70 -18.69 -17.87 -2.77
N ILE A 71 -17.66 -18.67 -3.08
CA ILE A 71 -17.53 -20.07 -2.63
C ILE A 71 -17.16 -20.13 -1.14
N LYS A 72 -16.30 -19.22 -0.66
CA LYS A 72 -15.98 -19.10 0.76
C LYS A 72 -17.23 -18.72 1.56
N GLN A 73 -18.03 -17.79 1.04
CA GLN A 73 -19.26 -17.34 1.66
C GLN A 73 -20.33 -18.44 1.67
N SER A 74 -20.49 -19.19 0.57
CA SER A 74 -21.45 -20.30 0.50
C SER A 74 -21.13 -21.44 1.49
N LYS A 75 -19.85 -21.82 1.63
CA LYS A 75 -19.40 -22.86 2.55
C LYS A 75 -19.55 -22.50 4.04
N ILE A 76 -19.53 -21.20 4.37
CA ILE A 76 -19.73 -20.72 5.75
C ILE A 76 -21.22 -20.78 6.10
N ASN A 77 -22.10 -20.35 5.18
CA ASN A 77 -23.55 -20.38 5.39
C ASN A 77 -24.10 -21.81 5.52
N GLU A 78 -23.47 -22.80 4.87
CA GLU A 78 -23.88 -24.21 4.91
C GLU A 78 -23.60 -24.89 6.28
N ASN A 79 -22.62 -24.40 7.06
CA ASN A 79 -22.20 -25.03 8.31
C ASN A 79 -22.94 -24.57 9.58
N ASN A 80 -24.05 -23.82 9.47
CA ASN A 80 -24.90 -23.34 10.59
C ASN A 80 -24.18 -22.61 11.75
N HIS A 81 -22.89 -22.34 11.62
CA HIS A 81 -22.20 -21.46 12.53
C HIS A 81 -22.61 -20.05 12.11
N GLN A 82 -23.47 -19.39 12.91
CA GLN A 82 -23.75 -17.96 12.83
C GLN A 82 -22.46 -17.16 13.15
N ILE A 83 -21.37 -17.44 12.46
CA ILE A 83 -20.20 -16.59 12.40
C ILE A 83 -20.73 -15.35 11.69
N GLU A 84 -20.95 -14.31 12.50
CA GLU A 84 -21.52 -13.03 12.10
C GLU A 84 -21.26 -12.76 10.63
N THR A 85 -22.33 -12.72 9.85
CA THR A 85 -22.33 -12.38 8.42
C THR A 85 -21.63 -11.05 8.11
N ARG A 86 -21.27 -10.26 9.15
CA ARG A 86 -20.37 -9.10 9.10
C ARG A 86 -18.92 -9.45 8.74
N LYS A 87 -18.37 -10.58 9.23
CA LYS A 87 -16.94 -10.96 9.05
C LYS A 87 -16.54 -11.22 7.59
N TYR A 88 -17.52 -11.55 6.74
CA TYR A 88 -17.30 -11.87 5.33
C TYR A 88 -18.16 -10.99 4.42
N LYS A 89 -18.39 -9.74 4.81
CA LYS A 89 -18.81 -8.72 3.83
C LYS A 89 -17.55 -8.23 3.11
N LYS A 90 -17.71 -7.75 1.88
CA LYS A 90 -16.65 -7.06 1.13
C LYS A 90 -16.30 -5.76 1.88
N THR A 91 -15.54 -5.87 2.97
CA THR A 91 -15.18 -4.76 3.83
C THR A 91 -14.08 -3.98 3.13
N ALA A 92 -14.39 -2.73 2.81
CA ALA A 92 -13.43 -1.81 2.24
C ALA A 92 -12.40 -1.44 3.32
N ARG A 93 -11.12 -1.36 2.96
CA ARG A 93 -10.05 -1.12 3.94
C ARG A 93 -10.17 0.27 4.56
N SER A 94 -10.12 0.34 5.89
CA SER A 94 -10.25 1.59 6.65
C SER A 94 -8.92 2.36 6.73
N HIS A 95 -8.96 3.64 7.11
CA HIS A 95 -7.77 4.46 7.34
C HIS A 95 -6.75 3.79 8.28
N ILE A 96 -7.23 3.13 9.35
CA ILE A 96 -6.36 2.48 10.35
C ILE A 96 -5.60 1.33 9.68
N GLN A 97 -6.29 0.46 8.94
CA GLN A 97 -5.65 -0.64 8.22
C GLN A 97 -4.63 -0.14 7.19
N VAL A 98 -4.97 0.93 6.46
CA VAL A 98 -4.04 1.53 5.49
C VAL A 98 -2.80 2.09 6.18
N LEU A 99 -2.97 2.76 7.32
CA LEU A 99 -1.87 3.35 8.07
C LEU A 99 -0.99 2.28 8.71
N CYS A 100 -1.58 1.27 9.37
CA CYS A 100 -0.83 0.16 9.96
C CYS A 100 0.04 -0.56 8.92
N ASN A 101 -0.49 -0.81 7.72
CA ASN A 101 0.24 -1.53 6.68
C ASN A 101 1.25 -0.65 5.92
N GLY A 102 0.96 0.64 5.76
CA GLY A 102 1.75 1.54 4.93
C GLY A 102 2.74 2.44 5.68
N ALA A 103 2.54 2.70 6.98
CA ALA A 103 3.32 3.69 7.72
C ALA A 103 4.80 3.32 7.84
N LEU A 104 5.12 2.06 8.15
CA LEU A 104 6.50 1.62 8.30
C LEU A 104 7.28 1.72 6.98
N ALA A 105 6.64 1.32 5.87
CA ALA A 105 7.22 1.48 4.55
C ALA A 105 7.41 2.97 4.18
N CYS A 106 6.48 3.84 4.58
CA CYS A 106 6.61 5.28 4.39
C CYS A 106 7.83 5.85 5.15
N PHE A 107 8.10 5.40 6.37
CA PHE A 107 9.30 5.81 7.10
C PHE A 107 10.59 5.42 6.38
N TYR A 108 10.68 4.20 5.84
CA TYR A 108 11.83 3.80 5.02
C TYR A 108 11.95 4.60 3.73
N ALA A 109 10.83 4.96 3.08
CA ALA A 109 10.83 5.82 1.90
C ALA A 109 11.34 7.24 2.22
N ILE A 110 10.99 7.81 3.38
CA ILE A 110 11.53 9.09 3.86
C ILE A 110 13.04 8.97 4.13
N GLY A 111 13.48 7.89 4.77
CA GLY A 111 14.91 7.62 4.98
C GLY A 111 15.70 7.52 3.67
N TYR A 112 15.12 6.87 2.65
CA TYR A 112 15.69 6.80 1.31
C TYR A 112 15.82 8.18 0.65
N CYS A 113 14.79 9.04 0.76
CA CYS A 113 14.85 10.42 0.29
C CYS A 113 16.02 11.18 0.91
N TRP A 114 16.18 11.07 2.24
CA TRP A 114 17.23 11.77 2.96
C TRP A 114 18.61 11.28 2.51
N LYS A 115 18.83 9.96 2.45
CA LYS A 115 20.12 9.40 2.08
C LYS A 115 20.51 9.71 0.62
N THR A 116 19.53 9.85 -0.27
CA THR A 116 19.75 10.17 -1.69
C THR A 116 19.68 11.66 -2.02
N ASN A 117 19.58 12.54 -1.01
CA ASN A 117 19.38 13.98 -1.18
C ASN A 117 18.23 14.30 -2.16
N TYR A 118 17.15 13.52 -2.13
CA TYR A 118 15.98 13.67 -3.00
C TYR A 118 16.26 13.50 -4.50
N SER A 119 17.39 12.88 -4.86
CA SER A 119 17.82 12.65 -6.26
C SER A 119 16.91 11.67 -7.02
N GLY A 120 16.26 10.72 -6.33
CA GLY A 120 15.11 9.95 -6.84
C GLY A 120 15.31 9.18 -8.16
N ILE A 121 16.55 9.00 -8.64
CA ILE A 121 16.90 8.46 -9.96
C ILE A 121 17.77 7.19 -9.88
N SER A 122 18.34 6.85 -8.74
CA SER A 122 19.11 5.61 -8.60
C SER A 122 18.19 4.39 -8.57
N LEU A 123 18.69 3.27 -9.12
CA LEU A 123 18.11 1.96 -8.79
C LEU A 123 18.04 1.85 -7.26
N PRO A 124 16.90 1.41 -6.70
CA PRO A 124 16.75 1.36 -5.25
C PRO A 124 17.79 0.45 -4.59
N ILE A 125 18.21 -0.60 -5.29
CA ILE A 125 19.23 -1.54 -4.82
C ILE A 125 20.40 -1.48 -5.81
N ASP A 126 21.54 -1.03 -5.30
CA ASP A 126 22.84 -1.03 -5.96
C ASP A 126 23.91 -1.37 -4.92
N ASN A 127 24.86 -2.22 -5.27
CA ASN A 127 25.99 -2.62 -4.41
C ASN A 127 26.88 -1.44 -4.03
N LYS A 128 26.83 -0.34 -4.79
CA LYS A 128 27.65 0.86 -4.56
C LYS A 128 26.97 1.92 -3.69
N ASN A 129 25.68 1.76 -3.38
CA ASN A 129 24.90 2.81 -2.73
C ASN A 129 24.38 2.37 -1.36
N GLU A 130 24.77 3.10 -0.32
CA GLU A 130 24.30 2.87 1.05
C GLU A 130 22.77 3.08 1.19
N SER A 131 22.13 3.76 0.22
CA SER A 131 20.66 3.88 0.18
C SER A 131 19.94 2.54 0.05
N SER A 132 20.63 1.49 -0.41
CA SER A 132 20.07 0.14 -0.59
C SER A 132 19.50 -0.44 0.70
N ILE A 133 20.05 -0.07 1.87
CA ILE A 133 19.54 -0.50 3.18
C ILE A 133 18.10 -0.04 3.39
N TYR A 134 17.78 1.20 2.99
CA TYR A 134 16.41 1.73 3.09
C TYR A 134 15.45 1.06 2.11
N SER A 135 15.93 0.68 0.92
CA SER A 135 15.13 -0.06 -0.07
C SER A 135 14.81 -1.47 0.39
N ILE A 136 15.76 -2.17 1.02
CA ILE A 136 15.53 -3.48 1.63
C ILE A 136 14.59 -3.34 2.83
N GLY A 137 14.82 -2.34 3.68
CA GLY A 137 13.95 -2.00 4.81
C GLY A 137 12.52 -1.69 4.38
N PHE A 138 12.33 -1.05 3.22
CA PHE A 138 11.02 -0.79 2.62
C PHE A 138 10.27 -2.08 2.24
N LEU A 139 10.97 -3.13 1.79
CA LEU A 139 10.36 -4.41 1.43
C LEU A 139 9.90 -5.22 2.66
N PHE A 140 10.57 -5.08 3.79
CA PHE A 140 10.24 -5.81 5.02
C PHE A 140 8.77 -5.66 5.47
N PRO A 141 8.23 -4.44 5.67
CA PRO A 141 6.82 -4.28 6.05
C PRO A 141 5.86 -4.88 5.02
N MET A 142 6.23 -4.88 3.73
CA MET A 142 5.39 -5.46 2.67
C MET A 142 5.27 -6.97 2.77
N VAL A 143 6.32 -7.65 3.23
CA VAL A 143 6.27 -9.09 3.50
C VAL A 143 5.45 -9.37 4.76
N CYS A 144 5.62 -8.57 5.81
CA CYS A 144 4.92 -8.75 7.08
C CYS A 144 3.41 -8.46 6.99
N CYS A 145 2.99 -7.47 6.20
CA CYS A 145 1.59 -7.05 6.10
C CYS A 145 0.70 -8.02 5.31
N CYS A 146 1.25 -9.06 4.67
CA CYS A 146 0.47 -10.12 4.02
C CYS A 146 -0.35 -10.99 5.00
N GLY A 147 -0.04 -10.93 6.31
CA GLY A 147 -0.62 -11.82 7.31
C GLY A 147 -1.84 -11.28 8.05
N ASP A 148 -2.06 -9.96 8.11
CA ASP A 148 -2.96 -9.39 9.11
C ASP A 148 -3.86 -8.27 8.55
N THR A 149 -5.06 -8.68 8.14
CA THR A 149 -6.24 -7.80 8.18
C THR A 149 -7.38 -8.58 8.83
N LEU A 150 -7.10 -9.19 9.99
CA LEU A 150 -8.15 -9.62 10.90
C LEU A 150 -8.58 -8.38 11.68
N ASP A 151 -9.71 -7.79 11.29
CA ASP A 151 -10.36 -6.76 12.09
C ASP A 151 -10.64 -7.33 13.50
N LEU A 152 -9.86 -6.89 14.49
CA LEU A 152 -10.18 -6.96 15.91
C LEU A 152 -11.06 -5.75 16.26
N LEU A 153 -12.30 -5.73 15.76
CA LEU A 153 -13.44 -4.99 16.34
C LEU A 153 -14.76 -5.34 15.66
#